data_AF-A0AAU3JTQ5-F1
#
_entry.id   AF-A0AAU3JTQ5-F1
#
_cell.length_a   1.000
_cell.length_b   1.000
_cell.length_c   1.000
_cell.angle_alpha   90.00
_cell.angle_beta   90.00
_cell.angle_gamma   90.00
#
_symmetry.space_group_name_H-M   'P 1'
#
loop_
_entity.id
_entity.type
_entity.pdbx_description
1 polymer ?
#
loop_
_entity_poly.entity_id
_entity_poly.type
_entity_poly.pdbx_seq_one_letter_code
_entity_poly.pdbx_strand_id
1 'polypeptide(L)'
;MRYLNWATDTASVLRSQVSAKDIDTLVFTSRYQVLLAKCGTLAGTAQERLVNGLVDLEITERVQAFEEAQAALDAQIGRWNGPEWFVVADSSFYIHNPIKLADVDLHKVLGLPSGEHIRLLFPMVVVDELDALKEGGKQQARWRAPHTLGLLDQILDGSTFGILHRQELISHDGEVRGEVNMEIVLDPPGHVRLPIADDEIIDRAVAIQSLAARRVRLLTCDTGQHTRGRAAGLEVTKIPTKDPGPEPGWEALDKSGTGTRAQRRAKQAAREAQSDTSHGA
;
A
#
# COMPACT_ATOMS: atom_id res chain seq x y z
N MET A 1 -1.77 -19.16 41.23
CA MET A 1 -2.34 -20.11 40.24
C MET A 1 -3.35 -19.49 39.28
N ARG A 2 -4.35 -18.73 39.74
CA ARG A 2 -5.40 -18.16 38.84
C ARG A 2 -4.86 -17.33 37.66
N TYR A 3 -3.84 -16.49 37.91
CA TYR A 3 -3.19 -15.67 36.88
C TYR A 3 -2.46 -16.51 35.81
N LEU A 4 -1.75 -17.57 36.19
CA LEU A 4 -1.02 -18.42 35.24
C LEU A 4 -1.98 -19.21 34.33
N ASN A 5 -3.11 -19.67 34.88
CA ASN A 5 -4.17 -20.29 34.08
C ASN A 5 -4.77 -19.27 33.11
N TRP A 6 -5.12 -18.06 33.59
CA TRP A 6 -5.62 -16.99 32.74
C TRP A 6 -4.68 -16.68 31.57
N ALA A 7 -3.37 -16.59 31.81
CA ALA A 7 -2.39 -16.31 30.76
C ALA A 7 -2.36 -17.43 29.70
N THR A 8 -2.42 -18.69 30.13
CA THR A 8 -2.43 -19.85 29.23
C THR A 8 -3.71 -19.91 28.40
N ASP A 9 -4.87 -19.72 29.04
CA ASP A 9 -6.18 -19.73 28.39
C ASP A 9 -6.32 -18.56 27.40
N THR A 10 -5.90 -17.36 27.80
CA THR A 10 -5.95 -16.15 26.97
C THR A 10 -5.05 -16.29 25.74
N ALA A 11 -3.83 -16.79 25.90
CA ALA A 11 -2.94 -17.04 24.78
C ALA A 11 -3.51 -18.09 23.80
N SER A 12 -4.24 -19.10 24.32
CA SER A 12 -4.91 -20.09 23.46
C SER A 12 -6.00 -19.45 22.61
N VAL A 13 -6.80 -18.54 23.18
CA VAL A 13 -7.87 -17.82 22.46
C VAL A 13 -7.28 -16.88 21.41
N LEU A 14 -6.23 -16.12 21.78
CA LEU A 14 -5.63 -15.10 20.91
C LEU A 14 -4.77 -15.68 19.78
N ARG A 15 -4.29 -16.92 19.87
CA ARG A 15 -3.37 -17.54 18.91
C ARG A 15 -3.86 -17.55 17.46
N SER A 16 -5.17 -17.51 17.25
CA SER A 16 -5.77 -17.47 15.91
C SER A 16 -5.97 -16.06 15.33
N GLN A 17 -5.85 -15.03 16.17
CA GLN A 17 -6.19 -13.65 15.81
C GLN A 17 -5.00 -12.70 15.88
N VAL A 18 -3.98 -13.05 16.66
CA VAL A 18 -2.87 -12.16 17.02
C VAL A 18 -1.55 -12.90 16.78
N SER A 19 -0.51 -12.17 16.36
CA SER A 19 0.79 -12.75 16.07
C SER A 19 1.42 -13.36 17.34
N ALA A 20 2.29 -14.37 17.17
CA ALA A 20 3.00 -14.98 18.30
C ALA A 20 3.84 -13.94 19.07
N LYS A 21 4.44 -12.97 18.35
CA LYS A 21 5.23 -11.89 18.94
C LYS A 21 4.38 -10.99 19.83
N ASP A 22 3.16 -10.66 19.40
CA ASP A 22 2.26 -9.81 20.17
C ASP A 22 1.70 -10.57 21.38
N ILE A 23 1.46 -11.88 21.26
CA ILE A 23 1.11 -12.74 22.41
C ILE A 23 2.24 -12.79 23.44
N ASP A 24 3.50 -12.90 23.00
CA ASP A 24 4.64 -12.85 23.92
C ASP A 24 4.78 -11.47 24.59
N THR A 25 4.44 -10.41 23.87
CA THR A 25 4.50 -9.03 24.38
C THR A 25 3.35 -8.73 25.36
N LEU A 26 2.14 -9.23 25.09
CA LEU A 26 0.92 -8.93 25.85
C LEU A 26 0.63 -9.94 26.96
N VAL A 27 1.10 -11.20 26.85
CA VAL A 27 0.71 -12.29 27.74
C VAL A 27 1.91 -13.00 28.35
N PHE A 28 2.87 -13.48 27.55
CA PHE A 28 3.99 -14.28 28.04
C PHE A 28 5.25 -13.47 28.35
N THR A 29 5.10 -12.49 29.23
CA THR A 29 6.20 -11.60 29.62
C THR A 29 7.31 -12.32 30.37
N SER A 30 8.50 -11.70 30.42
CA SER A 30 9.61 -12.21 31.23
C SER A 30 9.21 -12.44 32.69
N ARG A 31 8.32 -11.61 33.25
CA ARG A 31 7.84 -11.75 34.63
C ARG A 31 6.88 -12.93 34.76
N TYR A 32 6.01 -13.18 33.78
CA TYR A 32 5.21 -14.40 33.70
C TYR A 32 6.11 -15.66 33.77
N GLN A 33 7.21 -15.70 33.00
CA GLN A 33 8.12 -16.85 33.02
C GLN A 33 8.79 -17.05 34.39
N VAL A 34 9.20 -15.96 35.06
CA VAL A 34 9.75 -16.02 36.42
C VAL A 34 8.71 -16.53 37.42
N LEU A 35 7.46 -16.06 37.34
CA LEU A 35 6.37 -16.53 38.20
C LEU A 35 6.05 -18.01 37.96
N LEU A 36 6.04 -18.46 36.70
CA LEU A 36 5.81 -19.85 36.32
C LEU A 36 6.94 -20.76 36.86
N ALA A 37 8.20 -20.37 36.67
CA ALA A 37 9.35 -21.14 37.13
C ALA A 37 9.45 -21.26 38.65
N LYS A 38 8.89 -20.30 39.39
CA LYS A 38 8.84 -20.32 40.87
C LYS A 38 7.57 -20.99 41.40
N CYS A 39 6.58 -21.27 40.55
CA CYS A 39 5.34 -21.94 40.91
C CYS A 39 5.60 -23.42 41.27
N GLY A 40 5.87 -23.68 42.56
CA GLY A 40 6.19 -25.00 43.09
C GLY A 40 7.29 -25.02 44.14
N THR A 41 8.07 -23.94 44.26
CA THR A 41 9.19 -23.81 45.23
C THR A 41 8.90 -22.84 46.38
N LEU A 42 7.70 -22.24 46.39
CA LEU A 42 7.31 -21.18 47.30
C LEU A 42 6.45 -21.77 48.44
N ALA A 43 7.12 -22.24 49.50
CA ALA A 43 6.47 -22.66 50.74
C ALA A 43 7.00 -21.77 51.88
N GLY A 44 6.31 -20.65 52.16
CA GLY A 44 6.68 -19.71 53.22
C GLY A 44 5.94 -18.37 53.17
N THR A 45 5.51 -17.87 54.32
CA THR A 45 4.64 -16.67 54.46
C THR A 45 5.28 -15.34 54.02
N ALA A 46 6.61 -15.24 54.07
CA ALA A 46 7.33 -14.07 53.57
C ALA A 46 7.49 -14.10 52.04
N GLN A 47 7.78 -15.28 51.47
CA GLN A 47 7.83 -15.49 50.03
C GLN A 47 6.45 -15.29 49.38
N GLU A 48 5.37 -15.71 50.04
CA GLU A 48 3.99 -15.49 49.57
C GLU A 48 3.65 -14.00 49.38
N ARG A 49 4.03 -13.13 50.31
CA ARG A 49 3.79 -11.68 50.19
C ARG A 49 4.52 -11.05 49.01
N LEU A 50 5.79 -11.42 48.80
CA LEU A 50 6.56 -10.92 47.66
C LEU A 50 5.97 -11.39 46.32
N VAL A 51 5.57 -12.65 46.25
CA VAL A 51 4.97 -13.25 45.05
C VAL A 51 3.62 -12.62 44.74
N ASN A 52 2.78 -12.40 45.75
CA ASN A 52 1.50 -11.72 45.57
C ASN A 52 1.70 -10.29 45.05
N GLY A 53 2.67 -9.54 45.60
CA GLY A 53 2.99 -8.21 45.07
C GLY A 53 3.49 -8.21 43.61
N LEU A 54 4.27 -9.23 43.22
CA LEU A 54 4.69 -9.41 41.82
C LEU A 54 3.53 -9.78 40.89
N VAL A 55 2.60 -10.61 41.36
CA VAL A 55 1.38 -10.97 40.61
C VAL A 55 0.47 -9.75 40.45
N ASP A 56 0.27 -8.96 41.51
CA ASP A 56 -0.57 -7.75 41.46
C ASP A 56 0.01 -6.69 40.52
N LEU A 57 1.33 -6.49 40.56
CA LEU A 57 2.02 -5.61 39.62
C LEU A 57 1.88 -6.12 38.18
N GLU A 58 2.09 -7.42 37.95
CA GLU A 58 1.92 -8.02 36.62
C GLU A 58 0.49 -7.86 36.10
N ILE A 59 -0.52 -8.13 36.92
CA ILE A 59 -1.93 -7.94 36.54
C ILE A 59 -2.18 -6.48 36.18
N THR A 60 -1.71 -5.54 37.01
CA THR A 60 -1.91 -4.11 36.77
C THR A 60 -1.29 -3.67 35.45
N GLU A 61 -0.04 -4.05 35.18
CA GLU A 61 0.63 -3.73 33.92
C GLU A 61 -0.02 -4.41 32.71
N ARG A 62 -0.55 -5.63 32.87
CA ARG A 62 -1.25 -6.33 31.78
C ARG A 62 -2.60 -5.68 31.48
N VAL A 63 -3.37 -5.31 32.49
CA VAL A 63 -4.61 -4.55 32.30
C VAL A 63 -4.32 -3.26 31.54
N GLN A 64 -3.33 -2.48 31.99
CA GLN A 64 -2.93 -1.26 31.30
C GLN A 64 -2.50 -1.51 29.84
N ALA A 65 -1.67 -2.52 29.58
CA ALA A 65 -1.22 -2.83 28.23
C ALA A 65 -2.38 -3.24 27.30
N PHE A 66 -3.35 -4.00 27.80
CA PHE A 66 -4.54 -4.36 27.03
C PHE A 66 -5.47 -3.17 26.81
N GLU A 67 -5.64 -2.28 27.79
CA GLU A 67 -6.40 -1.03 27.64
C GLU A 67 -5.76 -0.10 26.60
N GLU A 68 -4.44 0.05 26.62
CA GLU A 68 -3.69 0.82 25.62
C GLU A 68 -3.82 0.22 24.22
N ALA A 69 -3.71 -1.11 24.10
CA ALA A 69 -3.88 -1.82 22.82
C ALA A 69 -5.32 -1.69 22.29
N GLN A 70 -6.32 -1.78 23.17
CA GLN A 70 -7.73 -1.57 22.82
C GLN A 70 -7.95 -0.14 22.35
N ALA A 71 -7.48 0.86 23.09
CA ALA A 71 -7.61 2.27 22.72
C ALA A 71 -6.92 2.57 21.38
N ALA A 72 -5.75 1.98 21.13
CA ALA A 72 -5.06 2.10 19.86
C ALA A 72 -5.86 1.48 18.71
N LEU A 73 -6.46 0.31 18.91
CA LEU A 73 -7.31 -0.33 17.90
C LEU A 73 -8.58 0.49 17.64
N ASP A 74 -9.26 0.95 18.68
CA ASP A 74 -10.46 1.78 18.56
C ASP A 74 -10.16 3.09 17.83
N ALA A 75 -8.98 3.70 18.08
CA ALA A 75 -8.52 4.87 17.35
C ALA A 75 -8.28 4.56 15.86
N GLN A 76 -7.69 3.39 15.53
CA GLN A 76 -7.53 2.96 14.14
C GLN A 76 -8.88 2.73 13.46
N ILE A 77 -9.84 2.08 14.11
CA ILE A 77 -11.19 1.88 13.58
C ILE A 77 -11.88 3.24 13.37
N GLY A 78 -11.78 4.13 14.37
CA GLY A 78 -12.36 5.47 14.33
C GLY A 78 -11.88 6.31 13.14
N ARG A 79 -10.62 6.15 12.71
CA ARG A 79 -10.05 6.85 11.54
C ARG A 79 -10.80 6.59 10.23
N TRP A 80 -11.45 5.42 10.14
CA TRP A 80 -12.18 4.97 8.95
C TRP A 80 -13.70 5.20 9.05
N ASN A 81 -14.16 5.81 10.15
CA ASN A 81 -15.55 6.23 10.31
C ASN A 81 -15.76 7.59 9.65
N GLY A 82 -16.14 7.57 8.37
CA GLY A 82 -16.51 8.78 7.64
C GLY A 82 -17.41 8.46 6.45
N PRO A 83 -18.17 9.44 5.91
CA PRO A 83 -19.10 9.19 4.81
C PRO A 83 -18.38 8.92 3.47
N GLU A 84 -17.06 9.09 3.40
CA GLU A 84 -16.32 9.04 2.15
C GLU A 84 -16.19 7.63 1.59
N TRP A 85 -16.02 7.55 0.28
CA TRP A 85 -15.57 6.36 -0.44
C TRP A 85 -14.05 6.24 -0.33
N PHE A 86 -13.58 5.11 0.20
CA PHE A 86 -12.15 4.83 0.28
C PHE A 86 -11.64 4.26 -1.04
N VAL A 87 -10.65 4.95 -1.61
CA VAL A 87 -10.06 4.58 -2.89
C VAL A 87 -8.55 4.45 -2.72
N VAL A 88 -7.98 3.30 -3.05
CA VAL A 88 -6.53 3.12 -3.15
C VAL A 88 -6.17 3.12 -4.62
N ALA A 89 -5.24 3.96 -5.05
CA ALA A 89 -4.73 3.91 -6.42
C ALA A 89 -3.27 3.49 -6.43
N ASP A 90 -2.91 2.61 -7.38
CA ASP A 90 -1.54 2.17 -7.56
C ASP A 90 -0.70 3.21 -8.34
N SER A 91 0.61 2.98 -8.44
CA SER A 91 1.49 3.84 -9.23
C SER A 91 1.08 3.89 -10.71
N SER A 92 0.55 2.80 -11.26
CA SER A 92 0.13 2.71 -12.66
C SER A 92 -0.96 3.73 -13.02
N PHE A 93 -1.89 4.04 -12.11
CA PHE A 93 -2.87 5.10 -12.28
C PHE A 93 -2.19 6.46 -12.51
N TYR A 94 -1.29 6.87 -11.61
CA TYR A 94 -0.65 8.18 -11.69
C TYR A 94 0.26 8.35 -12.90
N ILE A 95 0.85 7.25 -13.40
CA ILE A 95 1.78 7.27 -14.53
C ILE A 95 1.05 7.18 -15.87
N HIS A 96 0.08 6.27 -15.99
CA HIS A 96 -0.52 5.91 -17.27
C HIS A 96 -1.88 6.54 -17.54
N ASN A 97 -2.57 7.08 -16.51
CA ASN A 97 -3.80 7.81 -16.73
C ASN A 97 -3.54 9.03 -17.65
N PRO A 98 -4.30 9.21 -18.75
CA PRO A 98 -4.11 10.34 -19.64
C PRO A 98 -4.22 11.69 -18.92
N ILE A 99 -5.16 11.80 -18.00
CA ILE A 99 -5.43 13.01 -17.21
C ILE A 99 -4.56 13.00 -15.94
N LYS A 100 -4.06 14.16 -15.51
CA LYS A 100 -3.24 14.26 -14.29
C LYS A 100 -4.12 14.19 -13.05
N LEU A 101 -3.54 13.83 -11.91
CA LEU A 101 -4.28 13.76 -10.64
C LEU A 101 -4.96 15.10 -10.27
N ALA A 102 -4.32 16.24 -10.56
CA ALA A 102 -4.91 17.56 -10.27
C ALA A 102 -6.16 17.87 -11.11
N ASP A 103 -6.28 17.24 -12.29
CA ASP A 103 -7.29 17.58 -13.30
C ASP A 103 -8.33 16.47 -13.49
N VAL A 104 -8.12 15.30 -12.86
CA VAL A 104 -8.96 14.12 -13.06
C VAL A 104 -10.23 14.21 -12.23
N ASP A 105 -11.37 14.04 -12.90
CA ASP A 105 -12.66 13.90 -12.25
C ASP A 105 -12.80 12.48 -11.69
N LEU A 106 -12.44 12.31 -10.41
CA LEU A 106 -12.47 11.00 -9.75
C LEU A 106 -13.89 10.43 -9.67
N HIS A 107 -14.92 11.25 -9.52
CA HIS A 107 -16.31 10.79 -9.52
C HIS A 107 -16.67 10.13 -10.84
N LYS A 108 -16.32 10.74 -11.98
CA LYS A 108 -16.52 10.14 -13.30
C LYS A 108 -15.71 8.88 -13.52
N VAL A 109 -14.43 8.89 -13.13
CA VAL A 109 -13.55 7.72 -13.27
C VAL A 109 -14.07 6.53 -12.48
N LEU A 110 -14.57 6.78 -11.27
CA LEU A 110 -15.07 5.75 -10.36
C LEU A 110 -16.55 5.41 -10.61
N GLY A 111 -17.27 6.18 -11.43
CA GLY A 111 -18.71 6.02 -11.62
C GLY A 111 -19.51 6.30 -10.33
N LEU A 112 -19.05 7.24 -9.52
CA LEU A 112 -19.72 7.67 -8.28
C LEU A 112 -20.58 8.91 -8.53
N PRO A 113 -21.70 9.10 -7.80
CA PRO A 113 -22.46 10.34 -7.83
C PRO A 113 -21.58 11.55 -7.46
N SER A 114 -21.72 12.66 -8.18
CA SER A 114 -20.85 13.84 -8.03
C SER A 114 -20.82 14.42 -6.62
N GLY A 115 -21.91 14.30 -5.84
CA GLY A 115 -22.00 14.82 -4.47
C GLY A 115 -21.34 13.96 -3.40
N GLU A 116 -20.86 12.77 -3.73
CA GLU A 116 -20.23 11.85 -2.75
C GLU A 116 -18.83 12.32 -2.38
N HIS A 117 -18.42 12.09 -1.13
CA HIS A 117 -17.05 12.38 -0.69
C HIS A 117 -16.12 11.24 -1.06
N ILE A 118 -14.89 11.54 -1.47
CA ILE A 118 -13.88 10.54 -1.82
C ILE A 118 -12.65 10.77 -0.96
N ARG A 119 -12.11 9.70 -0.38
CA ARG A 119 -10.81 9.72 0.27
C ARG A 119 -9.84 8.83 -0.50
N LEU A 120 -8.92 9.46 -1.21
CA LEU A 120 -7.86 8.81 -1.98
C LEU A 120 -6.68 8.49 -1.06
N LEU A 121 -6.42 7.20 -0.88
CA LEU A 121 -5.43 6.64 0.00
C LEU A 121 -4.16 6.32 -0.79
N PHE A 122 -3.03 6.80 -0.28
CA PHE A 122 -1.69 6.59 -0.80
C PHE A 122 -0.92 5.70 0.17
N PRO A 123 -0.93 4.37 0.00
CA PRO A 123 -0.01 3.51 0.72
C PRO A 123 1.43 3.98 0.55
N MET A 124 2.23 3.94 1.61
CA MET A 124 3.62 4.40 1.56
C MET A 124 4.44 3.70 0.45
N VAL A 125 4.14 2.43 0.17
CA VAL A 125 4.77 1.70 -0.96
C VAL A 125 4.56 2.40 -2.32
N VAL A 126 3.39 3.00 -2.57
CA VAL A 126 3.11 3.74 -3.81
C VAL A 126 3.93 5.03 -3.86
N VAL A 127 4.09 5.71 -2.72
CA VAL A 127 4.94 6.91 -2.62
C VAL A 127 6.39 6.57 -2.98
N ASP A 128 6.90 5.47 -2.44
CA ASP A 128 8.27 5.00 -2.71
C ASP A 128 8.45 4.56 -4.17
N GLU A 129 7.46 3.90 -4.78
CA GLU A 129 7.47 3.58 -6.21
C GLU A 129 7.54 4.83 -7.09
N LEU A 130 6.72 5.84 -6.78
CA LEU A 130 6.73 7.11 -7.50
C LEU A 130 8.07 7.83 -7.33
N ASP A 131 8.70 7.75 -6.16
CA ASP A 131 10.00 8.36 -5.91
C ASP A 131 11.11 7.67 -6.72
N ALA A 132 11.13 6.33 -6.76
CA ALA A 132 12.09 5.56 -7.55
C ALA A 132 11.99 5.85 -9.06
N LEU A 133 10.77 6.16 -9.55
CA LEU A 133 10.53 6.51 -10.95
C LEU A 133 11.11 7.85 -11.38
N LYS A 134 11.52 8.74 -10.46
CA LYS A 134 12.19 10.02 -10.78
C LYS A 134 13.51 9.81 -11.53
N GLU A 135 14.26 8.79 -11.14
CA GLU A 135 15.59 8.49 -11.67
C GLU A 135 15.56 7.36 -12.71
N GLY A 136 14.81 6.28 -12.45
CA GLY A 136 14.84 5.05 -13.24
C GLY A 136 13.75 4.93 -14.32
N GLY A 137 12.78 5.83 -14.36
CA GLY A 137 11.60 5.70 -15.23
C GLY A 137 11.85 6.02 -16.71
N LYS A 138 10.91 5.61 -17.57
CA LYS A 138 10.77 6.17 -18.93
C LYS A 138 10.42 7.66 -18.86
N GLN A 139 10.59 8.41 -19.95
CA GLN A 139 10.37 9.87 -20.00
C GLN A 139 9.02 10.30 -19.39
N GLN A 140 7.92 9.60 -19.71
CA GLN A 140 6.60 9.91 -19.13
C GLN A 140 6.58 9.71 -17.61
N ALA A 141 7.10 8.59 -17.12
CA ALA A 141 7.11 8.29 -15.68
C ALA A 141 8.00 9.27 -14.90
N ARG A 142 9.17 9.61 -15.45
CA ARG A 142 10.09 10.61 -14.88
C ARG A 142 9.50 12.01 -14.78
N TRP A 143 8.47 12.31 -15.55
CA TRP A 143 7.75 13.57 -15.46
C TRP A 143 6.51 13.45 -14.55
N ARG A 144 5.71 12.40 -14.73
CA ARG A 144 4.45 12.17 -14.00
C ARG A 144 4.64 11.91 -12.52
N ALA A 145 5.67 11.15 -12.14
CA ALA A 145 5.90 10.78 -10.76
C ALA A 145 6.30 11.99 -9.89
N PRO A 146 7.32 12.81 -10.25
CA PRO A 146 7.61 14.03 -9.48
C PRO A 146 6.46 15.04 -9.50
N HIS A 147 5.70 15.16 -10.59
CA HIS A 147 4.52 16.04 -10.62
C HIS A 147 3.44 15.60 -9.63
N THR A 148 3.19 14.29 -9.51
CA THR A 148 2.22 13.75 -8.55
C THR A 148 2.71 13.95 -7.12
N LEU A 149 3.98 13.67 -6.85
CA LEU A 149 4.58 13.86 -5.54
C LEU A 149 4.64 15.33 -5.12
N GLY A 150 4.89 16.26 -6.04
CA GLY A 150 4.85 17.69 -5.75
C GLY A 150 3.45 18.20 -5.42
N LEU A 151 2.42 17.67 -6.08
CA LEU A 151 1.02 17.95 -5.73
C LEU A 151 0.67 17.41 -4.34
N LEU A 152 1.12 16.18 -4.04
CA LEU A 152 0.92 15.54 -2.75
C LEU A 152 1.57 16.37 -1.63
N ASP A 153 2.84 16.77 -1.80
CA ASP A 153 3.58 17.60 -0.86
C ASP A 153 2.88 18.95 -0.60
N GLN A 154 2.42 19.61 -1.66
CA GLN A 154 1.68 20.88 -1.57
C GLN A 154 0.36 20.75 -0.79
N ILE A 155 -0.39 19.67 -1.00
CA ILE A 155 -1.71 19.49 -0.36
C ILE A 155 -1.60 19.05 1.08
N LEU A 156 -0.58 18.26 1.38
CA LEU A 156 -0.37 17.71 2.72
C LEU A 156 0.32 18.71 3.64
N ASP A 157 1.23 19.56 3.15
CA ASP A 157 1.91 20.60 3.94
C ASP A 157 2.49 20.07 5.27
N GLY A 158 3.20 18.92 5.19
CA GLY A 158 3.78 18.24 6.35
C GLY A 158 2.81 17.35 7.15
N SER A 159 1.54 17.30 6.79
CA SER A 159 0.54 16.36 7.30
C SER A 159 0.57 15.02 6.55
N THR A 160 -0.19 14.03 7.02
CA THR A 160 -0.51 12.82 6.25
C THR A 160 -1.88 12.91 5.59
N PHE A 161 -2.66 13.95 5.87
CA PHE A 161 -4.00 14.16 5.32
C PHE A 161 -4.16 15.59 4.80
N GLY A 162 -4.83 15.76 3.66
CA GLY A 162 -5.12 17.05 3.05
C GLY A 162 -6.29 17.00 2.06
N ILE A 163 -6.81 18.17 1.68
CA ILE A 163 -7.98 18.29 0.80
C ILE A 163 -7.50 18.68 -0.61
N LEU A 164 -7.77 17.84 -1.61
CA LEU A 164 -7.48 18.11 -3.02
C LEU A 164 -8.56 19.00 -3.65
N HIS A 165 -9.84 18.67 -3.42
CA HIS A 165 -10.97 19.48 -3.87
C HIS A 165 -11.98 19.62 -2.73
N ARG A 166 -12.33 20.86 -2.38
CA ARG A 166 -13.40 21.13 -1.39
C ARG A 166 -14.76 20.87 -2.00
N GLN A 167 -15.73 20.55 -1.14
CA GLN A 167 -17.12 20.43 -1.55
C GLN A 167 -17.62 21.74 -2.19
N GLU A 168 -18.31 21.62 -3.33
CA GLU A 168 -18.94 22.72 -4.04
C GLU A 168 -20.46 22.46 -4.14
N LEU A 169 -21.26 23.32 -3.50
CA LEU A 169 -22.73 23.25 -3.55
C LEU A 169 -23.29 23.66 -4.92
N ILE A 170 -22.56 24.50 -5.65
CA ILE A 170 -22.87 24.93 -7.01
C ILE A 170 -21.53 24.99 -7.76
N SER A 171 -21.18 23.91 -8.46
CA SER A 171 -20.03 23.94 -9.35
C SER A 171 -20.32 24.79 -10.60
N HIS A 172 -19.28 25.08 -11.37
CA HIS A 172 -19.39 25.80 -12.64
C HIS A 172 -20.41 25.18 -13.62
N ASP A 173 -20.64 23.86 -13.51
CA ASP A 173 -21.54 23.11 -14.37
C ASP A 173 -22.96 22.95 -13.77
N GLY A 174 -23.22 23.57 -12.60
CA GLY A 174 -24.50 23.50 -11.89
C GLY A 174 -24.71 22.23 -11.07
N GLU A 175 -23.70 21.35 -10.99
CA GLU A 175 -23.75 20.11 -10.21
C GLU A 175 -23.16 20.32 -8.80
N VAL A 176 -23.67 19.57 -7.82
CA VAL A 176 -23.02 19.45 -6.50
C VAL A 176 -21.79 18.57 -6.64
N ARG A 177 -20.64 19.02 -6.17
CA ARG A 177 -19.39 18.23 -6.10
C ARG A 177 -19.00 17.97 -4.66
N GLY A 178 -18.82 16.69 -4.33
CA GLY A 178 -18.35 16.25 -3.02
C GLY A 178 -16.86 16.52 -2.83
N GLU A 179 -16.42 16.49 -1.58
CA GLU A 179 -15.02 16.72 -1.22
C GLU A 179 -14.13 15.54 -1.66
N VAL A 180 -12.94 15.85 -2.15
CA VAL A 180 -11.89 14.87 -2.46
C VAL A 180 -10.71 15.13 -1.54
N ASN A 181 -10.43 14.15 -0.67
CA ASN A 181 -9.34 14.19 0.28
C ASN A 181 -8.25 13.21 -0.11
N MET A 182 -7.02 13.50 0.28
CA MET A 182 -5.87 12.63 0.10
C MET A 182 -5.26 12.29 1.44
N GLU A 183 -4.86 11.03 1.59
CA GLU A 183 -4.25 10.53 2.82
C GLU A 183 -3.08 9.60 2.52
N ILE A 184 -1.89 9.89 3.03
CA ILE A 184 -0.78 8.93 3.08
C ILE A 184 -1.07 7.92 4.18
N VAL A 185 -1.14 6.65 3.79
CA VAL A 185 -1.27 5.53 4.71
C VAL A 185 0.11 4.98 5.00
N LEU A 186 0.61 5.29 6.19
CA LEU A 186 1.90 4.81 6.68
C LEU A 186 1.84 3.31 7.01
N ASP A 187 3.01 2.68 6.95
CA ASP A 187 3.18 1.30 7.39
C ASP A 187 3.06 1.21 8.92
N PRO A 188 2.30 0.24 9.46
CA PRO A 188 2.20 0.04 10.89
C PRO A 188 3.57 -0.30 11.49
N PRO A 189 3.82 0.05 12.76
CA PRO A 189 5.04 -0.35 13.45
C PRO A 189 5.25 -1.86 13.40
N GLY A 190 6.44 -2.29 12.98
CA GLY A 190 6.79 -3.71 12.85
C GLY A 190 6.26 -4.40 11.59
N HIS A 191 5.58 -3.67 10.70
CA HIS A 191 5.19 -4.17 9.39
C HIS A 191 6.43 -4.48 8.54
N VAL A 192 6.42 -5.63 7.88
CA VAL A 192 7.45 -6.03 6.91
C VAL A 192 6.76 -6.13 5.57
N ARG A 193 7.19 -5.27 4.64
CA ARG A 193 6.58 -5.23 3.31
C ARG A 193 6.78 -6.53 2.56
N LEU A 194 5.77 -6.89 1.78
CA LEU A 194 5.85 -7.97 0.82
C LEU A 194 6.90 -7.66 -0.26
N PRO A 195 7.55 -8.69 -0.83
CA PRO A 195 8.60 -8.51 -1.83
C PRO A 195 8.11 -7.92 -3.15
N ILE A 196 6.80 -8.05 -3.43
CA ILE A 196 6.15 -7.51 -4.62
C ILE A 196 5.26 -6.35 -4.17
N ALA A 197 5.52 -5.16 -4.69
CA ALA A 197 4.80 -3.95 -4.32
C ALA A 197 3.31 -4.00 -4.70
N ASP A 198 2.97 -4.61 -5.83
CA ASP A 198 1.58 -4.91 -6.23
C ASP A 198 0.81 -5.66 -5.13
N ASP A 199 1.41 -6.74 -4.60
CA ASP A 199 0.82 -7.57 -3.56
C ASP A 199 0.73 -6.79 -2.24
N GLU A 200 1.75 -5.98 -1.92
CA GLU A 200 1.75 -5.08 -0.78
C GLU A 200 0.58 -4.08 -0.86
N ILE A 201 0.37 -3.41 -1.99
CA ILE A 201 -0.73 -2.45 -2.18
C ILE A 201 -2.10 -3.12 -1.92
N ILE A 202 -2.27 -4.35 -2.40
CA ILE A 202 -3.50 -5.12 -2.20
C ILE A 202 -3.68 -5.48 -0.73
N ASP A 203 -2.62 -5.99 -0.08
CA ASP A 203 -2.64 -6.34 1.34
C ASP A 203 -3.02 -5.13 2.20
N ARG A 204 -2.40 -3.97 1.94
CA ARG A 204 -2.74 -2.70 2.60
C ARG A 204 -4.19 -2.31 2.37
N ALA A 205 -4.71 -2.42 1.15
CA ALA A 205 -6.10 -2.08 0.85
C ALA A 205 -7.10 -3.03 1.54
N VAL A 206 -6.80 -4.33 1.62
CA VAL A 206 -7.63 -5.33 2.33
C VAL A 206 -7.61 -5.11 3.84
N ALA A 207 -6.46 -4.74 4.40
CA ALA A 207 -6.35 -4.39 5.81
C ALA A 207 -7.23 -3.18 6.16
N ILE A 208 -7.20 -2.14 5.31
CA ILE A 208 -8.07 -0.96 5.48
C ILE A 208 -9.55 -1.34 5.34
N GLN A 209 -9.91 -2.16 4.35
CA GLN A 209 -11.29 -2.65 4.19
C GLN A 209 -11.79 -3.38 5.43
N SER A 210 -10.91 -4.17 6.06
CA SER A 210 -11.24 -4.90 7.29
C SER A 210 -11.44 -3.95 8.48
N LEU A 211 -10.56 -2.96 8.65
CA LEU A 211 -10.68 -1.95 9.73
C LEU A 211 -11.88 -1.02 9.54
N ALA A 212 -12.16 -0.64 8.30
CA ALA A 212 -13.27 0.24 7.95
C ALA A 212 -14.63 -0.48 7.99
N ALA A 213 -14.65 -1.82 8.03
CA ALA A 213 -15.84 -2.65 7.85
C ALA A 213 -16.67 -2.25 6.60
N ARG A 214 -16.00 -1.71 5.57
CA ARG A 214 -16.59 -1.10 4.38
C ARG A 214 -15.71 -1.40 3.17
N ARG A 215 -16.33 -1.41 1.99
CA ARG A 215 -15.61 -1.67 0.74
C ARG A 215 -14.56 -0.60 0.48
N VAL A 216 -13.36 -1.04 0.13
CA VAL A 216 -12.30 -0.19 -0.42
C VAL A 216 -12.20 -0.46 -1.91
N ARG A 217 -12.10 0.60 -2.70
CA ARG A 217 -11.99 0.51 -4.16
C ARG A 217 -10.55 0.66 -4.60
N LEU A 218 -10.06 -0.28 -5.41
CA LEU A 218 -8.74 -0.23 -6.02
C LEU A 218 -8.85 0.41 -7.42
N LEU A 219 -8.04 1.43 -7.68
CA LEU A 219 -7.93 2.11 -8.96
C LEU A 219 -6.59 1.77 -9.62
N THR A 220 -6.63 1.22 -10.83
CA THR A 220 -5.42 0.75 -11.53
C THR A 220 -5.53 0.90 -13.04
N CYS A 221 -4.39 1.04 -13.72
CA CYS A 221 -4.24 0.92 -15.17
C CYS A 221 -3.71 -0.47 -15.58
N ASP A 222 -3.20 -1.26 -14.63
CA ASP A 222 -2.57 -2.55 -14.88
C ASP A 222 -3.58 -3.72 -14.85
N THR A 223 -3.36 -4.70 -15.73
CA THR A 223 -4.26 -5.86 -15.83
C THR A 223 -3.98 -6.90 -14.75
N GLY A 224 -2.71 -7.08 -14.39
CA GLY A 224 -2.30 -7.99 -13.32
C GLY A 224 -2.86 -7.52 -11.99
N GLN A 225 -2.65 -6.25 -11.65
CA GLN A 225 -3.15 -5.64 -10.44
C GLN A 225 -4.68 -5.65 -10.36
N HIS A 226 -5.36 -5.42 -11.49
CA HIS A 226 -6.81 -5.57 -11.55
C HIS A 226 -7.29 -6.98 -11.20
N THR A 227 -6.60 -7.99 -11.72
CA THR A 227 -6.95 -9.40 -11.50
C THR A 227 -6.68 -9.81 -10.06
N ARG A 228 -5.52 -9.44 -9.51
CA ARG A 228 -5.14 -9.74 -8.12
C ARG A 228 -6.07 -9.05 -7.12
N GLY A 229 -6.37 -7.76 -7.32
CA GLY A 229 -7.28 -7.02 -6.43
C GLY A 229 -8.67 -7.64 -6.36
N ARG A 230 -9.22 -8.09 -7.50
CA ARG A 230 -10.50 -8.82 -7.52
C ARG A 230 -10.43 -10.16 -6.79
N ALA A 231 -9.34 -10.91 -6.96
CA ALA A 231 -9.15 -12.18 -6.27
C ALA A 231 -9.06 -12.01 -4.74
N ALA A 232 -8.54 -10.86 -4.29
CA ALA A 232 -8.49 -10.48 -2.87
C ALA A 232 -9.80 -9.89 -2.32
N GLY A 233 -10.86 -9.80 -3.13
CA GLY A 233 -12.17 -9.32 -2.70
C GLY A 233 -12.33 -7.79 -2.67
N LEU A 234 -11.44 -7.04 -3.34
CA LEU A 234 -11.58 -5.60 -3.52
C LEU A 234 -12.52 -5.29 -4.69
N GLU A 235 -13.21 -4.15 -4.60
CA GLU A 235 -13.85 -3.57 -5.79
C GLU A 235 -12.78 -2.89 -6.63
N VAL A 236 -12.72 -3.18 -7.94
CA VAL A 236 -11.63 -2.67 -8.79
C VAL A 236 -12.17 -1.89 -9.98
N THR A 237 -11.71 -0.65 -10.11
CA THR A 237 -11.89 0.20 -11.29
C THR A 237 -10.61 0.18 -12.11
N LYS A 238 -10.67 -0.42 -13.30
CA LYS A 238 -9.56 -0.38 -14.25
C LYS A 238 -9.75 0.76 -15.24
N ILE A 239 -8.75 1.62 -15.36
CA ILE A 239 -8.71 2.63 -16.42
C ILE A 239 -8.09 1.98 -17.66
N PRO A 240 -8.77 2.01 -18.81
CA PRO A 240 -8.20 1.51 -20.04
C PRO A 240 -6.99 2.37 -20.43
N THR A 241 -5.83 1.73 -20.55
CA THR A 241 -4.66 2.33 -21.18
C THR A 241 -4.80 2.29 -22.69
N LYS A 242 -4.02 3.14 -23.38
CA LYS A 242 -4.06 3.27 -24.84
C LYS A 242 -3.97 1.89 -25.49
N ASP A 243 -4.86 1.63 -26.45
CA ASP A 243 -4.86 0.41 -27.26
C ASP A 243 -3.43 0.14 -27.75
N PRO A 244 -2.88 -1.09 -27.53
CA PRO A 244 -1.56 -1.47 -28.06
C PRO A 244 -1.44 -1.25 -29.58
N GLY A 245 -2.56 -1.04 -30.27
CA GLY A 245 -2.63 -0.84 -31.69
C GLY A 245 -2.74 -2.18 -32.42
N PRO A 246 -2.74 -2.18 -33.76
CA PRO A 246 -2.79 -3.41 -34.52
C PRO A 246 -1.59 -4.29 -34.15
N GLU A 247 -1.81 -5.60 -34.12
CA GLU A 247 -0.75 -6.59 -33.93
C GLU A 247 0.42 -6.28 -34.87
N PRO A 248 1.66 -6.15 -34.36
CA PRO A 248 2.80 -5.91 -35.23
C PRO A 248 2.89 -7.02 -36.27
N GLY A 249 3.03 -6.65 -37.55
CA GLY A 249 3.38 -7.63 -38.57
C GLY A 249 4.78 -8.18 -38.28
N TRP A 250 4.84 -9.31 -37.57
CA TRP A 250 6.10 -9.92 -37.12
C TRP A 250 7.06 -10.23 -38.28
N GLU A 251 6.52 -10.41 -39.49
CA GLU A 251 7.26 -10.63 -40.73
C GLU A 251 8.01 -9.37 -41.23
N ALA A 252 7.62 -8.16 -40.82
CA ALA A 252 8.25 -6.90 -41.24
C ALA A 252 9.37 -6.42 -40.30
N LEU A 253 9.45 -6.98 -39.08
CA LEU A 253 10.40 -6.58 -38.04
C LEU A 253 11.75 -7.33 -38.11
N ASP A 254 11.89 -8.31 -39.01
CA ASP A 254 13.16 -9.00 -39.28
C ASP A 254 14.11 -8.21 -40.21
N LYS A 255 13.92 -6.88 -40.30
CA LYS A 255 14.81 -5.98 -41.02
C LYS A 255 15.85 -5.39 -40.07
N SER A 256 17.06 -5.95 -40.17
CA SER A 256 18.36 -5.43 -39.73
C SER A 256 18.29 -4.34 -38.65
N GLY A 257 18.54 -4.72 -37.40
CA GLY A 257 18.56 -3.79 -36.27
C GLY A 257 19.41 -2.54 -36.57
N THR A 258 18.87 -1.37 -36.22
CA THR A 258 19.48 -0.02 -36.34
C THR A 258 20.71 0.19 -35.43
N GLY A 259 21.23 -0.87 -34.82
CA GLY A 259 22.41 -0.82 -33.97
C GLY A 259 23.68 -0.45 -34.77
N THR A 260 24.55 0.33 -34.15
CA THR A 260 25.83 0.81 -34.71
C THR A 260 26.70 -0.32 -35.27
N ARG A 261 26.54 -1.55 -34.76
CA ARG A 261 27.24 -2.77 -35.22
C ARG A 261 26.72 -3.29 -36.57
N ALA A 262 25.41 -3.19 -36.82
CA ALA A 262 24.80 -3.55 -38.10
C ALA A 262 25.17 -2.55 -39.19
N GLN A 263 25.19 -1.25 -38.87
CA GLN A 263 25.69 -0.21 -39.77
C GLN A 263 27.18 -0.40 -40.10
N ARG A 264 28.01 -0.81 -39.14
CA ARG A 264 29.43 -1.15 -39.40
C ARG A 264 29.57 -2.36 -40.31
N ARG A 265 28.78 -3.42 -40.12
CA ARG A 265 28.77 -4.59 -41.02
C ARG A 265 28.33 -4.24 -42.44
N ALA A 266 27.27 -3.44 -42.60
CA ALA A 266 26.82 -3.00 -43.91
C ALA A 266 27.87 -2.13 -44.63
N LYS A 267 28.55 -1.25 -43.88
CA LYS A 267 29.61 -0.39 -44.43
C LYS A 267 30.89 -1.17 -44.77
N GLN A 268 31.15 -2.28 -44.10
CA GLN A 268 32.27 -3.17 -44.38
C GLN A 268 31.97 -4.06 -45.61
N ALA A 269 30.77 -4.64 -45.69
CA ALA A 269 30.33 -5.41 -46.85
C ALA A 269 30.28 -4.54 -48.14
N ALA A 270 29.87 -3.27 -48.04
CA ALA A 270 29.90 -2.34 -49.16
C ALA A 270 31.33 -1.98 -49.62
N ARG A 271 32.33 -2.03 -48.72
CA ARG A 271 33.74 -1.81 -49.08
C ARG A 271 34.36 -3.04 -49.74
N GLU A 272 34.02 -4.23 -49.27
CA GLU A 272 34.49 -5.50 -49.85
C GLU A 272 33.91 -5.72 -51.26
N ALA A 273 32.64 -5.33 -51.49
CA ALA A 273 32.03 -5.39 -52.82
C ALA A 273 32.65 -4.41 -53.84
N GLN A 274 33.18 -3.27 -53.37
CA GLN A 274 33.86 -2.29 -54.22
C GLN A 274 35.32 -2.66 -54.53
N SER A 275 36.01 -3.39 -53.66
CA SER A 275 37.34 -3.91 -53.97
C SER A 275 37.30 -4.99 -55.04
N ASP A 276 36.30 -5.88 -55.01
CA ASP A 276 36.18 -6.98 -55.97
C ASP A 276 35.84 -6.53 -57.41
N THR A 277 35.24 -5.35 -57.58
CA THR A 277 34.96 -4.80 -58.92
C THR A 277 36.16 -4.09 -59.56
N SER A 278 37.27 -3.91 -58.82
CA SER A 278 38.44 -3.15 -59.29
C SER A 278 39.68 -4.01 -59.65
N HIS A 279 39.57 -5.34 -59.58
CA HIS A 279 40.62 -6.28 -59.99
C HIS A 279 40.22 -7.15 -61.20
N GLY A 280 39.09 -6.83 -61.84
CA GLY A 280 38.57 -7.52 -63.03
C GLY A 280 38.51 -6.63 -64.27
N ALA A 281 39.54 -5.82 -64.52
CA ALA A 281 39.75 -5.09 -65.78
C ALA A 281 41.24 -5.13 -66.17
#